data_AF-A0A9P7KCV7-F1
#
_entry.id   AF-A0A9P7KCV7-F1
#
_cell.length_a   1.000
_cell.length_b   1.000
_cell.length_c   1.000
_cell.angle_alpha   90.00
_cell.angle_beta   90.00
_cell.angle_gamma   90.00
#
_symmetry.space_group_name_H-M   'P 1'
#
loop_
_entity.id
_entity.type
_entity.pdbx_description
1 polymer ?
#
loop_
_entity_poly.entity_id
_entity_poly.type
_entity_poly.pdbx_seq_one_letter_code
_entity_poly.pdbx_strand_id
1 'polypeptide(L)' 'MATLNVQASVASFVVILYLYLKRRNTSSLPLPPGPKKRWLFGNILDLPKSFEWISYHNWCKEFGANIVD' A
#
# COMPACT_ATOMS: atom_id res chain seq x y z
N MET A 1 -24.49 29.46 20.00
CA MET A 1 -24.70 28.71 18.74
C MET A 1 -23.41 28.57 17.93
N ALA A 2 -22.77 29.66 17.49
CA ALA A 2 -21.56 29.59 16.65
C ALA A 2 -20.37 28.87 17.32
N THR A 3 -20.13 29.10 18.61
CA THR A 3 -19.02 28.50 19.37
C THR A 3 -19.12 26.97 19.49
N LEU A 4 -20.34 26.45 19.70
CA LEU A 4 -20.62 25.01 19.77
C LEU A 4 -20.36 24.31 18.43
N ASN A 5 -20.73 24.95 17.32
CA ASN A 5 -20.51 24.41 15.97
C ASN A 5 -19.02 24.35 15.63
N VAL A 6 -18.25 25.37 16.06
CA VAL A 6 -16.79 25.39 15.89
C VAL A 6 -16.15 24.26 16.69
N GLN A 7 -16.56 24.05 17.95
CA GLN A 7 -16.07 22.95 18.77
C GLN A 7 -16.42 21.57 18.17
N ALA A 8 -17.65 21.39 17.70
CA ALA A 8 -18.08 20.14 17.08
C ALA A 8 -17.32 19.82 15.78
N SER A 9 -17.02 20.85 14.98
CA SER A 9 -16.26 20.71 13.73
C SER A 9 -14.81 20.29 14.00
N VAL A 10 -14.16 20.93 14.99
CA VAL A 10 -12.79 20.57 15.40
C VAL A 10 -12.75 19.14 15.95
N ALA A 11 -13.68 18.77 16.82
CA ALA A 11 -13.76 17.42 17.36
C ALA A 11 -13.95 16.36 16.25
N SER A 12 -14.85 16.64 15.30
CA SER A 12 -15.09 15.75 14.16
C SER A 12 -13.85 15.58 13.28
N PHE A 13 -13.14 16.67 13.00
CA PHE A 13 -11.91 16.64 12.22
C PHE A 13 -10.81 15.80 12.91
N VAL A 14 -10.63 15.98 14.22
CA VAL A 14 -9.65 15.21 15.00
C VAL A 14 -9.98 13.72 14.99
N VAL A 15 -11.26 13.37 15.16
CA VAL A 15 -11.71 11.97 15.11
C VAL A 15 -11.48 11.36 13.73
N ILE A 16 -11.82 12.06 12.66
CA ILE A 16 -11.61 11.59 11.28
C ILE A 16 -10.11 11.39 11.01
N LEU A 17 -9.26 12.34 11.41
CA LEU A 17 -7.82 12.25 11.25
C LEU A 17 -7.25 11.05 12.03
N TYR A 18 -7.67 10.87 13.28
CA TYR A 18 -7.26 9.74 14.11
C TYR A 18 -7.64 8.40 13.46
N LEU A 19 -8.88 8.26 12.98
CA LEU A 19 -9.33 7.03 12.30
C LEU A 19 -8.58 6.78 11.00
N TYR A 20 -8.32 7.83 10.21
CA TYR A 20 -7.54 7.74 8.97
C TYR A 20 -6.11 7.23 9.24
N LEU A 21 -5.44 7.78 10.26
CA LEU A 21 -4.09 7.36 10.65
C LEU A 21 -4.08 5.94 11.26
N LYS A 22 -5.09 5.61 12.07
CA LYS A 22 -5.23 4.28 12.68
C LYS A 22 -5.53 3.17 11.67
N ARG A 23 -6.07 3.51 10.50
CA ARG A 23 -6.40 2.55 9.42
C ARG A 23 -5.18 1.85 8.81
N ARG A 24 -3.95 2.16 9.26
CA ARG A 24 -2.71 1.52 8.77
C ARG A 24 -2.38 0.15 9.36
N ASN A 25 -3.26 -0.47 10.13
CA ASN A 25 -2.98 -1.78 10.71
C ASN A 25 -3.95 -2.86 10.22
N THR A 26 -3.86 -3.18 8.93
CA THR A 26 -4.35 -4.47 8.43
C THR A 26 -3.23 -5.46 8.64
N SER A 27 -3.38 -6.29 9.67
CA SER A 27 -2.68 -7.57 9.77
C SER A 27 -2.86 -8.30 8.45
N SER A 28 -1.81 -8.28 7.65
CA SER A 28 -1.67 -9.02 6.42
C SER A 28 -0.22 -9.43 6.44
N LEU A 29 0.02 -10.71 6.24
CA LEU A 29 1.34 -11.26 6.00
C LEU A 29 2.15 -10.28 5.14
N PRO A 30 3.48 -10.20 5.35
CA PRO A 30 4.33 -9.40 4.48
C PRO A 30 3.91 -9.71 3.05
N LEU A 31 3.56 -8.66 2.30
CA LEU A 31 3.23 -8.83 0.89
C LEU A 31 4.33 -9.67 0.26
N PRO A 32 3.98 -10.62 -0.62
CA PRO A 32 4.99 -11.44 -1.24
C PRO A 32 6.06 -10.53 -1.82
N PRO A 33 7.35 -10.89 -1.64
CA PRO A 33 8.42 -10.09 -2.20
C PRO A 33 8.15 -9.96 -3.70
N GLY A 34 8.50 -8.81 -4.25
CA GLY A 34 8.29 -8.52 -5.66
C GLY A 34 9.47 -7.72 -6.17
N PRO A 35 9.47 -7.42 -7.47
CA PRO A 35 10.52 -6.59 -8.06
C PRO A 35 10.60 -5.23 -7.36
N LYS A 36 11.83 -4.78 -7.15
CA LYS A 36 12.17 -3.72 -6.18
C LYS A 36 11.50 -2.40 -6.52
N LYS A 37 10.63 -1.91 -5.62
CA LYS A 37 10.01 -0.59 -5.77
C LYS A 37 11.06 0.53 -5.72
N ARG A 38 11.20 1.31 -6.79
CA ARG A 38 11.99 2.55 -6.80
C ARG A 38 11.23 3.69 -6.10
N TRP A 39 11.95 4.63 -5.49
CA TRP A 39 11.35 5.64 -4.60
C TRP A 39 10.35 6.57 -5.28
N LEU A 40 10.57 6.92 -6.55
CA LEU A 40 9.73 7.86 -7.30
C LEU A 40 8.74 7.18 -8.26
N PHE A 41 9.20 6.19 -9.04
CA PHE A 41 8.37 5.55 -10.09
C PHE A 41 7.87 4.15 -9.71
N GLY A 42 8.19 3.67 -8.52
CA GLY A 42 7.92 2.29 -8.15
C GLY A 42 8.60 1.28 -9.08
N ASN A 43 7.84 0.28 -9.54
CA ASN A 43 8.31 -0.76 -10.45
C ASN A 43 7.93 -0.51 -11.92
N ILE A 44 7.44 0.68 -12.25
CA ILE A 44 6.90 0.96 -13.59
C ILE A 44 7.99 0.84 -14.67
N LEU A 45 9.22 1.23 -14.34
CA LEU A 45 10.37 1.13 -15.25
C LEU A 45 10.81 -0.31 -15.50
N ASP A 46 10.43 -1.23 -14.61
CA ASP A 46 10.81 -2.64 -14.65
C ASP A 46 9.68 -3.50 -15.26
N LEU A 47 8.61 -2.87 -15.78
CA LEU A 47 7.55 -3.57 -16.51
C LEU A 47 8.06 -4.07 -17.87
N PRO A 48 7.87 -5.36 -18.18
CA PRO A 48 8.19 -5.89 -19.50
C PRO A 48 7.28 -5.24 -20.55
N LYS A 49 7.88 -4.83 -21.68
CA LYS A 49 7.15 -4.26 -22.83
C LYS A 49 6.82 -5.30 -23.90
N SER A 50 7.37 -6.51 -23.76
CA SER A 50 7.17 -7.65 -24.64
C SER A 50 7.38 -8.93 -23.86
N PHE A 51 6.66 -9.99 -24.23
CA PHE A 51 6.76 -11.32 -23.60
C PHE A 51 6.58 -11.26 -22.07
N GLU A 52 5.54 -10.55 -21.62
CA GLU A 52 5.33 -10.25 -20.21
C GLU A 52 5.21 -11.53 -19.37
N TRP A 53 4.59 -12.57 -19.92
CA TRP A 53 4.43 -13.87 -19.27
C TRP A 53 5.76 -14.54 -18.90
N ILE A 54 6.84 -14.34 -19.69
CA ILE A 54 8.16 -14.91 -19.39
C ILE A 54 8.76 -14.19 -18.18
N SER A 55 8.67 -12.86 -18.17
CA SER A 55 9.18 -12.04 -17.08
C SER A 55 8.41 -12.30 -15.78
N TYR A 56 7.08 -12.42 -15.86
CA TYR A 56 6.24 -12.77 -14.71
C TYR A 56 6.52 -14.20 -14.22
N HIS A 57 6.74 -15.16 -15.11
CA HIS A 57 7.14 -16.52 -14.73
C HIS A 57 8.49 -16.53 -13.97
N ASN A 58 9.45 -15.73 -14.44
CA ASN A 58 10.73 -15.58 -13.76
C ASN A 58 10.57 -14.92 -12.39
N TRP A 59 9.76 -13.87 -12.26
CA TRP A 59 9.45 -13.25 -10.97
C TRP A 59 8.73 -14.21 -10.01
N CYS A 60 7.84 -15.07 -10.50
CA CYS A 60 7.24 -16.11 -9.68
C CYS A 60 8.27 -17.13 -9.19
N LYS A 61 9.28 -17.48 -10.00
CA LYS A 61 10.37 -18.36 -9.54
C LYS A 61 11.29 -17.67 -8.53
N GLU A 62 11.59 -16.40 -8.75
CA GLU A 62 12.54 -15.64 -7.92
C GLU A 62 11.92 -15.21 -6.59
N PHE A 63 10.65 -14.80 -6.59
CA PHE A 63 9.99 -14.24 -5.41
C PHE A 63 8.85 -15.10 -4.84
N GLY A 64 8.39 -16.12 -5.57
CA GLY A 64 7.24 -16.94 -5.16
C GLY A 64 7.48 -17.89 -3.99
N ALA A 65 8.72 -18.08 -3.55
CA ALA A 65 9.07 -18.95 -2.43
C ALA A 65 8.47 -18.49 -1.08
N ASN A 66 8.18 -17.19 -0.93
CA ASN A 66 7.64 -16.61 0.31
C ASN A 66 6.10 -16.47 0.30
N ILE A 67 5.39 -17.12 -0.64
CA ILE A 67 3.92 -17.10 -0.73
C ILE A 67 3.29 -18.20 0.13
N VAL A 68 4.08 -19.21 0.56
CA VAL A 68 3.61 -20.38 1.30
C VAL A 68 4.37 -20.47 2.63
N ASP A 69 3.83 -19.82 3.66
CA ASP A 69 4.02 -20.13 5.08
C ASP A 69 2.72 -19.79 5.84
#